data_AF-A0A8N4EY89-F1
#
_entry.id   AF-A0A8N4EY89-F1
#
_cell.length_a   1.000
_cell.length_b   1.000
_cell.length_c   1.000
_cell.angle_alpha   90.00
_cell.angle_beta   90.00
_cell.angle_gamma   90.00
#
_symmetry.space_group_name_H-M   'P 1'
#
loop_
_entity.id
_entity.type
_entity.pdbx_description
1 polymer ?
#
loop_
_entity_poly.entity_id
_entity_poly.type
_entity_poly.pdbx_seq_one_letter_code
_entity_poly.pdbx_strand_id
1 'polypeptide(L)'
;MDRRLRLRELIQKERDEENPQIDLSDMNFQALRPSVIHYGQEQLEILTDGFTNQIGHGGSGRVYKGKALDSEMAIAVKCLKEGEIYIKMWKTELTLLNKFQHKNIINLVGYCPAYPSLAKLS
;
A
#
# COMPACT_ATOMS: atom_id res chain seq x y z
N MET A 1 -5.74 17.85 35.08
CA MET A 1 -5.54 17.30 33.72
C MET A 1 -6.61 16.26 33.44
N ASP A 2 -7.41 16.45 32.40
CA ASP A 2 -8.52 15.57 32.01
C ASP A 2 -8.01 14.19 31.54
N ARG A 3 -8.59 13.10 32.07
CA ARG A 3 -8.20 11.72 31.69
C ARG A 3 -8.46 11.44 30.21
N ARG A 4 -9.43 12.13 29.59
CA ARG A 4 -9.77 11.96 28.16
C ARG A 4 -8.66 12.44 27.23
N LEU A 5 -7.99 13.54 27.58
CA LEU A 5 -6.87 14.07 26.79
C LEU A 5 -5.67 13.13 26.83
N ARG A 6 -5.35 12.59 28.02
CA ARG A 6 -4.26 11.64 28.20
C ARG A 6 -4.48 10.33 27.44
N LEU A 7 -5.72 9.85 27.36
CA LEU A 7 -6.07 8.65 26.58
C LEU A 7 -5.91 8.91 25.07
N ARG A 8 -6.30 10.09 24.56
CA ARG A 8 -6.05 10.47 23.16
C ARG A 8 -4.57 10.58 22.85
N GLU A 9 -3.77 11.15 23.75
CA GLU A 9 -2.32 11.25 23.59
C GLU A 9 -1.65 9.87 23.59
N LEU A 10 -2.08 8.95 24.46
CA LEU A 10 -1.56 7.57 24.49
C LEU A 10 -1.94 6.80 23.22
N ILE A 11 -3.21 6.91 22.78
CA ILE A 11 -3.66 6.29 21.52
C ILE A 11 -2.89 6.85 20.32
N GLN A 12 -2.63 8.16 20.29
CA GLN A 12 -1.86 8.79 19.22
C GLN A 12 -0.40 8.31 19.25
N LYS A 13 0.20 8.24 20.45
CA LYS A 13 1.58 7.82 20.64
C LYS A 13 1.81 6.34 20.31
N GLU A 14 0.89 5.46 20.67
CA GLU A 14 0.91 4.04 20.25
C GLU A 14 0.75 3.91 18.72
N ARG A 15 -0.12 4.71 18.09
CA ARG A 15 -0.27 4.77 16.62
C ARG A 15 1.01 5.22 15.91
N ASP A 16 1.74 6.16 16.51
CA ASP A 16 2.98 6.69 15.96
C ASP A 16 4.16 5.70 16.19
N GLU A 17 4.15 4.91 17.28
CA GLU A 17 5.15 3.87 17.58
C GLU A 17 4.96 2.60 16.72
N GLU A 18 3.73 2.26 16.31
CA GLU A 18 3.43 1.16 15.37
C GLU A 18 3.68 1.51 13.89
N ASN A 19 3.95 2.77 13.56
CA ASN A 19 4.25 3.18 12.19
C ASN A 19 5.74 3.54 12.06
N PRO A 20 6.66 2.54 12.05
CA PRO A 20 8.07 2.81 11.87
C PRO A 20 8.26 3.60 10.59
N GLN A 21 8.86 4.79 10.69
CA GLN A 21 9.11 5.63 9.53
C GLN A 21 9.88 4.83 8.48
N ILE A 22 9.20 4.48 7.41
CA ILE A 22 9.77 3.75 6.30
C ILE A 22 10.69 4.72 5.58
N ASP A 23 11.99 4.43 5.58
CA ASP A 23 12.94 5.23 4.81
C ASP A 23 12.69 5.04 3.32
N LEU A 24 12.14 6.08 2.70
CA LEU A 24 11.84 6.19 1.28
C LEU A 24 12.63 7.33 0.62
N SER A 25 13.65 7.86 1.30
CA SER A 25 14.44 9.01 0.83
C SER A 25 15.20 8.73 -0.47
N ASP A 26 15.52 7.47 -0.73
CA ASP A 26 16.16 6.95 -1.94
C ASP A 26 15.20 6.80 -3.13
N MET A 27 13.88 6.89 -2.91
CA MET A 27 12.87 6.71 -3.96
C MET A 27 12.53 8.03 -4.64
N ASN A 28 12.70 8.07 -5.97
CA ASN A 28 12.20 9.17 -6.79
C ASN A 28 10.78 8.89 -7.30
N PHE A 29 9.77 9.31 -6.54
CA PHE A 29 8.36 9.13 -6.92
C PHE A 29 7.94 9.91 -8.17
N GLN A 30 8.66 10.97 -8.55
CA GLN A 30 8.40 11.72 -9.78
C GLN A 30 8.78 10.93 -11.04
N ALA A 31 9.62 9.90 -10.91
CA ALA A 31 9.96 8.99 -12.02
C ALA A 31 8.86 7.93 -12.27
N LEU A 32 7.81 7.89 -11.45
CA LEU A 32 6.66 7.04 -11.70
C LEU A 32 5.83 7.56 -12.88
N ARG A 33 5.20 6.65 -13.61
CA ARG A 33 4.30 7.00 -14.71
C ARG A 33 3.14 7.86 -14.19
N PRO A 34 2.69 8.89 -14.94
CA PRO A 34 1.57 9.73 -14.52
C PRO A 34 0.26 8.97 -14.23
N SER A 35 0.09 7.79 -14.81
CA SER A 35 -1.08 6.92 -14.58
C SER A 35 -1.02 6.07 -13.31
N VAL A 36 0.10 6.08 -12.58
CA VAL A 36 0.24 5.36 -11.31
C VAL A 36 -0.25 6.24 -10.17
N ILE A 37 -1.27 5.76 -9.46
CA ILE A 37 -1.94 6.53 -8.42
C ILE A 37 -1.22 6.36 -7.08
N HIS A 38 -0.99 7.47 -6.38
CA HIS A 38 -0.57 7.46 -4.98
C HIS A 38 -1.80 7.37 -4.07
N TYR A 39 -1.95 6.23 -3.40
CA TYR A 39 -3.05 5.99 -2.47
C TYR A 39 -2.67 6.32 -1.02
N GLY A 40 -3.59 6.93 -0.29
CA GLY A 40 -3.59 6.93 1.17
C GLY A 40 -4.08 5.60 1.74
N GLN A 41 -3.73 5.30 2.99
CA GLN A 41 -4.19 4.08 3.66
C GLN A 41 -5.73 4.01 3.72
N GLU A 42 -6.39 5.11 4.07
CA GLU A 42 -7.87 5.19 4.10
C GLU A 42 -8.49 4.86 2.75
N GLN A 43 -7.85 5.26 1.64
CA GLN A 43 -8.32 4.91 0.30
C GLN A 43 -8.17 3.41 0.04
N LEU A 44 -7.07 2.78 0.47
CA LEU A 44 -6.92 1.33 0.33
C LEU A 44 -7.95 0.56 1.15
N GLU A 45 -8.27 1.04 2.35
CA GLU A 45 -9.35 0.48 3.16
C GLU A 45 -10.68 0.51 2.41
N ILE A 46 -11.03 1.65 1.80
CA ILE A 46 -12.25 1.76 0.98
C ILE A 46 -12.19 0.83 -0.24
N LEU A 47 -11.08 0.87 -0.99
CA LEU A 47 -10.90 0.07 -2.21
C LEU A 47 -11.02 -1.44 -1.94
N THR A 48 -10.66 -1.90 -0.74
CA THR A 48 -10.62 -3.32 -0.34
C THR A 48 -11.73 -3.73 0.61
N ASP A 49 -12.71 -2.86 0.85
CA ASP A 49 -13.79 -3.07 1.83
C ASP A 49 -13.24 -3.48 3.20
N GLY A 50 -12.30 -2.69 3.72
CA GLY A 50 -11.64 -2.91 5.00
C GLY A 50 -10.69 -4.10 5.02
N PHE A 51 -10.06 -4.45 3.89
CA PHE A 51 -9.20 -5.63 3.75
C PHE A 51 -9.90 -6.94 4.12
N THR A 52 -11.19 -7.08 3.82
CA THR A 52 -11.99 -8.26 4.22
C THR A 52 -11.85 -9.42 3.24
N ASN A 53 -11.70 -9.14 1.94
CA ASN A 53 -11.68 -10.15 0.88
C ASN A 53 -10.25 -10.57 0.50
N GLN A 54 -9.61 -11.38 1.33
CA GLN A 54 -8.28 -11.92 1.04
C GLN A 54 -8.35 -12.99 -0.06
N ILE A 55 -7.65 -12.76 -1.17
CA ILE A 55 -7.58 -13.67 -2.32
C ILE A 55 -6.25 -14.43 -2.42
N GLY A 56 -5.26 -14.07 -1.60
CA GLY A 56 -4.00 -14.78 -1.54
C GLY A 56 -3.15 -14.40 -0.33
N HIS A 57 -2.25 -15.30 0.06
CA HIS A 57 -1.23 -15.04 1.06
C HIS A 57 0.06 -15.78 0.69
N GLY A 58 1.21 -15.24 1.10
CA GLY A 58 2.50 -15.91 0.87
C GLY A 58 3.67 -15.23 1.57
N GLY A 59 4.88 -15.61 1.17
CA GLY A 59 6.13 -15.10 1.76
C GLY A 59 6.27 -13.58 1.68
N SER A 60 5.66 -12.95 0.68
CA SER A 60 5.76 -11.50 0.41
C SER A 60 4.59 -10.66 0.93
N GLY A 61 3.58 -11.27 1.58
CA GLY A 61 2.45 -10.53 2.15
C GLY A 61 1.08 -11.16 1.89
N ARG A 62 0.05 -10.33 2.09
CA ARG A 62 -1.37 -10.66 1.87
C ARG A 62 -1.87 -9.93 0.62
N VAL A 63 -2.79 -10.55 -0.11
CA VAL A 63 -3.40 -9.96 -1.31
C VAL A 63 -4.91 -9.92 -1.12
N TYR A 64 -5.49 -8.74 -1.31
CA TYR A 64 -6.90 -8.48 -1.14
C TYR A 64 -7.52 -8.09 -2.47
N LYS A 65 -8.75 -8.54 -2.71
CA LYS A 65 -9.55 -8.07 -3.84
C LYS A 65 -10.10 -6.68 -3.49
N GLY A 66 -10.07 -5.79 -4.46
CA GLY A 66 -10.67 -4.47 -4.36
C GLY A 66 -11.30 -4.03 -5.67
N LYS A 67 -11.84 -2.81 -5.66
CA LYS A 67 -12.42 -2.14 -6.83
C LYS A 67 -11.91 -0.71 -6.93
N ALA A 68 -11.46 -0.30 -8.10
CA ALA A 68 -11.06 1.10 -8.34
C ALA A 68 -12.27 2.05 -8.22
N LEU A 69 -12.08 3.18 -7.53
CA LEU A 69 -13.14 4.15 -7.21
C LEU A 69 -13.88 4.67 -8.46
N ASP A 70 -13.15 4.90 -9.55
CA ASP A 70 -13.71 5.62 -10.72
C ASP A 70 -14.30 4.70 -11.80
N SER A 71 -14.05 3.39 -11.75
CA SER A 71 -14.33 2.51 -12.89
C SER A 71 -14.93 1.14 -12.56
N GLU A 72 -15.21 0.85 -11.28
CA GLU A 72 -15.63 -0.48 -10.79
C GLU A 72 -14.66 -1.62 -11.17
N MET A 73 -13.49 -1.27 -11.71
CA MET A 73 -12.50 -2.20 -12.21
C MET A 73 -11.90 -2.98 -11.06
N ALA A 74 -11.89 -4.31 -11.19
CA ALA A 74 -11.33 -5.19 -10.18
C ALA A 74 -9.81 -4.99 -10.06
N ILE A 75 -9.34 -4.83 -8.83
CA ILE A 75 -7.92 -4.70 -8.51
C ILE A 75 -7.51 -5.72 -7.45
N ALA A 76 -6.22 -6.05 -7.44
CA ALA A 76 -5.57 -6.80 -6.38
C ALA A 76 -4.64 -5.87 -5.60
N VAL A 77 -4.89 -5.70 -4.30
CA VAL A 77 -4.07 -4.92 -3.39
C VAL A 77 -3.17 -5.87 -2.61
N LYS A 78 -1.87 -5.86 -2.92
CA LYS A 78 -0.87 -6.64 -2.20
C LYS A 78 -0.29 -5.79 -1.08
N CYS A 79 -0.52 -6.17 0.16
CA CYS A 79 0.04 -5.57 1.37
C CYS A 79 1.24 -6.41 1.82
N LEU A 80 2.41 -5.79 1.91
CA LEU A 80 3.62 -6.50 2.32
C LEU A 80 3.69 -6.67 3.84
N LYS A 81 4.52 -7.62 4.27
CA LYS A 81 4.86 -7.78 5.69
C LYS A 81 5.74 -6.62 6.14
N GLU A 82 5.76 -6.39 7.44
CA GLU A 82 6.67 -5.44 8.07
C GLU A 82 8.11 -5.94 8.07
N GLY A 83 9.05 -5.01 7.93
CA GLY A 83 10.49 -5.27 7.98
C GLY A 83 11.23 -4.72 6.76
N GLU A 84 12.50 -4.35 6.96
CA GLU A 84 13.33 -3.70 5.94
C GLU A 84 13.46 -4.50 4.64
N ILE A 85 13.52 -5.84 4.75
CA ILE A 85 13.62 -6.73 3.59
C ILE A 85 12.38 -6.56 2.69
N TYR A 86 11.19 -6.52 3.29
CA TYR A 86 9.94 -6.37 2.56
C TYR A 86 9.79 -4.96 1.98
N ILE A 87 10.26 -3.92 2.68
CA ILE A 87 10.33 -2.57 2.13
C ILE A 87 11.21 -2.54 0.87
N LYS A 88 12.40 -3.16 0.90
CA LYS A 88 13.28 -3.29 -0.28
C LYS A 88 12.60 -4.06 -1.41
N MET A 89 11.86 -5.12 -1.09
CA MET A 89 11.08 -5.87 -2.08
C MET A 89 9.97 -5.00 -2.69
N TRP A 90 9.27 -4.20 -1.88
CA TRP A 90 8.24 -3.28 -2.34
C TRP A 90 8.82 -2.22 -3.28
N LYS A 91 9.94 -1.58 -2.91
CA LYS A 91 10.63 -0.60 -3.78
C LYS A 91 11.01 -1.22 -5.13
N THR A 92 11.54 -2.44 -5.09
CA THR A 92 11.93 -3.20 -6.29
C THR A 92 10.72 -3.50 -7.16
N GLU A 93 9.65 -4.02 -6.56
CA GLU A 93 8.42 -4.40 -7.26
C GLU A 93 7.72 -3.17 -7.86
N LEU A 94 7.64 -2.06 -7.12
CA LEU A 94 7.15 -0.77 -7.60
C LEU A 94 7.95 -0.29 -8.82
N THR A 95 9.28 -0.29 -8.72
CA THR A 95 10.16 0.15 -9.82
C THR A 95 9.99 -0.71 -11.07
N LEU A 96 9.91 -2.03 -10.91
CA LEU A 96 9.76 -2.97 -12.03
C LEU A 96 8.41 -2.81 -12.72
N LEU A 97 7.30 -2.83 -11.96
CA LEU A 97 5.97 -2.70 -12.54
C LEU A 97 5.68 -1.28 -13.07
N ASN A 98 6.40 -0.27 -12.59
CA ASN A 98 6.39 1.05 -13.19
C ASN A 98 7.04 1.04 -14.58
N LYS A 99 8.17 0.35 -14.75
CA LYS A 99 8.92 0.30 -16.01
C LYS A 99 8.29 -0.60 -17.08
N PHE A 100 7.71 -1.73 -16.68
CA PHE A 100 7.21 -2.74 -17.62
C PHE A 100 5.70 -2.71 -17.73
N GLN A 101 5.19 -2.22 -18.86
CA GLN A 101 3.79 -2.33 -19.25
C GLN A 101 3.67 -3.19 -20.50
N HIS A 102 3.07 -4.36 -20.35
CA HIS A 102 2.84 -5.26 -21.45
C HIS A 102 1.54 -6.01 -21.19
N LYS A 103 0.81 -6.38 -22.26
CA LYS A 103 -0.46 -7.11 -22.18
C LYS A 103 -0.42 -8.44 -21.41
N ASN A 104 0.78 -8.98 -21.19
CA ASN A 104 1.01 -10.25 -20.47
C ASN A 104 1.70 -10.05 -19.11
N ILE A 105 1.92 -8.81 -18.68
CA ILE A 105 2.53 -8.47 -17.38
C ILE A 105 1.47 -7.73 -16.57
N ILE A 106 1.38 -8.07 -15.29
CA ILE A 106 0.41 -7.44 -14.38
C ILE A 106 0.68 -5.93 -14.34
N ASN A 107 -0.34 -5.14 -14.66
CA ASN A 107 -0.21 -3.69 -14.71
C ASN A 107 -0.34 -3.08 -13.31
N LEU A 108 0.62 -2.24 -12.94
CA LEU A 108 0.56 -1.41 -11.74
C LEU A 108 -0.48 -0.30 -11.93
N VAL A 109 -1.42 -0.23 -10.99
CA VAL A 109 -2.45 0.82 -10.89
C VAL A 109 -2.02 1.89 -9.89
N GLY A 110 -1.46 1.49 -8.75
CA GLY A 110 -1.04 2.44 -7.73
C GLY A 110 -0.29 1.80 -6.57
N TYR A 111 0.10 2.64 -5.61
CA TYR A 111 0.90 2.25 -4.45
C TYR A 111 0.52 3.08 -3.23
N CYS A 112 0.80 2.56 -2.04
CA CYS A 112 0.76 3.35 -0.80
C CYS A 112 2.10 3.18 -0.06
N PRO A 113 2.82 4.29 0.24
CA PRO A 113 4.08 4.25 0.97
C PRO A 113 3.89 4.13 2.48
N ALA A 114 2.85 4.76 3.04
CA ALA A 114 2.57 4.73 4.49
C ALA A 114 2.12 3.34 4.98
N TYR A 115 1.54 2.56 4.08
CA TYR A 115 1.20 1.17 4.30
C TYR A 115 1.70 0.35 3.10
N PRO A 116 2.95 -0.18 3.12
CA PRO A 116 3.62 -0.74 1.96
C PRO A 116 2.76 -1.71 1.17
N SER A 117 2.22 -1.21 0.08
CA SER A 117 1.27 -1.96 -0.73
C SER A 117 1.26 -1.49 -2.17
N LEU A 118 0.82 -2.40 -3.04
CA LEU A 118 0.73 -2.20 -4.49
C LEU A 118 -0.64 -2.65 -4.97
N ALA A 119 -1.36 -1.75 -5.63
CA ALA A 119 -2.60 -2.03 -6.33
C ALA A 119 -2.32 -2.39 -7.79
N LYS A 120 -2.86 -3.51 -8.24
CA LYS A 120 -2.59 -4.11 -9.55
C LYS A 120 -3.89 -4.50 -10.25
N LEU A 121 -3.88 -4.48 -11.58
CA LEU A 121 -4.99 -5.04 -12.35
C LEU A 121 -5.04 -6.56 -12.16
N SER A 122 -6.24 -7.06 -11.81
CA SER A 122 -6.55 -8.48 -11.72
C SER A 122 -6.94 -9.07 -13.06
#